data_AF-A0A953LVZ2-F1
#
_entry.id   AF-A0A953LVZ2-F1
#
_cell.length_a   1.000
_cell.length_b   1.000
_cell.length_c   1.000
_cell.angle_alpha   90.00
_cell.angle_beta   90.00
_cell.angle_gamma   90.00
#
_symmetry.space_group_name_H-M   'P 1'
#
loop_
_entity.id
_entity.type
_entity.pdbx_description
1 polymer ?
#
loop_
_entity_poly.entity_id
_entity_poly.type
_entity_poly.pdbx_seq_one_letter_code
_entity_poly.pdbx_strand_id
1 'polypeptide(L)' 'MPRKPVYRRNLDDAPRPVAAMAKSWRDGDEIPFHIHRRGQLIHAVRGVMRIESEHAAWIVPPALAL' A
#
# COMPACT_ATOMS: atom_id res chain seq x y z
N MET A 1 14.12 -13.54 10.95
CA MET A 1 12.80 -13.88 11.54
C MET A 1 11.74 -13.38 10.58
N PRO A 2 10.64 -14.14 10.31
CA PRO A 2 9.57 -13.64 9.45
C PRO A 2 8.97 -12.37 10.07
N ARG A 3 8.79 -11.33 9.26
CA ARG A 3 8.25 -10.05 9.70
C ARG A 3 6.78 -10.26 10.08
N LYS A 4 6.41 -10.08 11.35
CA LYS A 4 5.02 -10.27 11.79
C LYS A 4 4.14 -9.18 11.16
N PRO A 5 3.10 -9.53 10.38
CA PRO A 5 2.27 -8.51 9.77
C PRO A 5 1.41 -7.83 10.84
N VAL A 6 1.24 -6.51 10.70
CA VAL A 6 0.24 -5.76 11.46
C VAL A 6 -1.03 -5.61 10.63
N TYR A 7 -2.20 -5.59 11.27
CA TYR A 7 -3.44 -5.28 10.56
C TYR A 7 -3.57 -3.77 10.39
N ARG A 8 -3.82 -3.30 9.16
CA ARG A 8 -4.10 -1.89 8.88
C ARG A 8 -5.52 -1.70 8.36
N ARG A 9 -6.33 -1.01 9.17
CA ARG A 9 -7.72 -0.67 8.87
C ARG A 9 -7.79 0.55 7.93
N ASN A 10 -7.39 0.37 6.68
CA ASN A 10 -7.36 1.42 5.65
C ASN A 10 -8.70 1.48 4.90
N LEU A 11 -9.74 2.01 5.56
CA LEU A 11 -11.11 2.06 5.02
C LEU A 11 -11.75 0.70 4.76
N ASP A 12 -11.27 -0.35 5.44
CA ASP A 12 -11.80 -1.71 5.32
C ASP A 12 -13.32 -1.79 5.59
N ASP A 13 -13.86 -0.92 6.45
CA ASP A 13 -15.29 -0.85 6.80
C ASP A 13 -16.09 0.14 5.94
N ALA A 14 -15.50 0.69 4.88
CA ALA A 14 -16.24 1.57 3.99
C ALA A 14 -17.50 0.86 3.46
N PRO A 15 -18.67 1.51 3.47
CA PRO A 15 -19.95 0.88 3.11
C PRO A 15 -20.07 0.60 1.60
N ARG A 16 -19.01 0.89 0.82
CA ARG A 16 -18.98 0.75 -0.63
C ARG A 16 -17.93 -0.29 -1.05
N PRO A 17 -18.12 -0.95 -2.21
CA PRO A 17 -17.16 -1.94 -2.74
C PRO A 17 -15.76 -1.40 -3.05
N VAL A 18 -15.63 -0.09 -3.27
CA VAL A 18 -14.36 0.61 -3.46
C VAL A 18 -14.35 1.89 -2.64
N ALA A 19 -13.21 2.20 -2.03
CA ALA A 19 -12.96 3.46 -1.32
C ALA A 19 -11.59 4.00 -1.73
N ALA A 20 -11.49 5.32 -1.90
CA ALA A 20 -10.27 6.00 -2.30
C ALA A 20 -9.68 6.80 -1.15
N MET A 21 -8.35 6.83 -1.06
CA MET A 21 -7.61 7.57 -0.05
C MET A 21 -6.34 8.13 -0.69
N ALA A 22 -6.11 9.43 -0.55
CA ALA A 22 -4.86 10.07 -0.93
C ALA A 22 -3.97 10.25 0.31
N LYS A 23 -2.69 9.93 0.18
CA LYS A 23 -1.67 10.10 1.22
C LYS A 23 -0.36 10.54 0.58
N SER A 24 0.43 11.30 1.34
CA SER A 24 1.76 11.74 0.94
C SER A 24 2.78 11.25 1.97
N TRP A 25 3.93 10.85 1.48
CA TRP A 25 5.06 10.36 2.25
C TRP A 25 6.31 11.13 1.86
N ARG A 26 7.22 11.29 2.81
CA ARG A 26 8.56 11.82 2.57
C ARG A 26 9.45 10.72 1.99
N ASP A 27 10.55 11.12 1.37
CA ASP A 27 11.57 10.16 0.93
C ASP A 27 12.09 9.36 2.13
N GLY A 28 12.21 8.05 1.96
CA GLY A 28 12.62 7.12 3.02
C GLY A 28 11.52 6.74 4.03
N ASP A 29 10.30 7.27 3.93
CA ASP A 29 9.20 6.81 4.78
C ASP A 29 8.86 5.34 4.49
N GLU A 30 8.82 4.52 5.54
CA GLU A 30 8.44 3.11 5.44
C GLU A 30 7.09 2.83 6.09
N ILE A 31 6.29 2.01 5.42
CA ILE A 31 5.08 1.45 6.02
C ILE A 31 5.43 0.06 6.57
N PRO A 32 5.17 -0.22 7.86
CA PRO A 32 5.40 -1.55 8.43
C PRO A 32 4.69 -2.63 7.63
N PHE A 33 5.26 -3.84 7.60
CA PHE A 33 4.60 -4.98 6.96
C PHE A 33 3.21 -5.20 7.50
N HIS A 34 2.26 -5.36 6.60
CA HIS A 34 0.87 -5.43 7.00
C HIS A 34 0.07 -6.32 6.08
N ILE A 35 -1.11 -6.65 6.57
CA ILE A 35 -2.14 -7.39 5.84
C ILE A 35 -3.40 -6.54 5.77
N HIS A 36 -4.18 -6.78 4.73
CA HIS A 36 -5.48 -6.16 4.55
C HIS A 36 -6.58 -7.21 4.54
N ARG A 37 -7.76 -6.83 5.03
CA ARG A 37 -8.96 -7.68 4.91
C ARG A 37 -9.54 -7.62 3.49
N ARG A 38 -9.34 -6.49 2.82
CA ARG A 38 -9.76 -6.23 1.43
C ARG A 38 -8.53 -5.95 0.58
N GLY A 39 -8.54 -6.34 -0.69
CA GLY A 39 -7.44 -6.01 -1.61
C GLY A 39 -7.19 -4.50 -1.68
N GLN A 40 -5.95 -4.12 -1.94
CA GLN A 40 -5.55 -2.73 -2.12
C GLN A 40 -5.03 -2.53 -3.55
N LEU A 41 -5.47 -1.46 -4.20
CA LEU A 41 -4.89 -0.93 -5.43
C LEU A 41 -4.09 0.33 -5.07
N ILE A 42 -2.85 0.42 -5.50
CA ILE A 42 -1.95 1.53 -5.22
C ILE A 42 -1.55 2.20 -6.54
N HIS A 43 -1.59 3.53 -6.56
CA HIS A 43 -1.18 4.35 -7.68
C HIS A 43 -0.32 5.53 -7.19
N ALA A 44 0.85 5.71 -7.80
CA ALA A 44 1.70 6.87 -7.51
C ALA A 44 1.21 8.08 -8.30
N VAL A 45 0.86 9.17 -7.60
CA VAL A 45 0.52 10.46 -8.25
C VAL A 45 1.78 11.26 -8.57
N ARG A 46 2.77 11.28 -7.66
CA ARG A 46 4.09 11.91 -7.83
C ARG A 46 5.15 11.11 -7.08
N GLY A 47 6.37 11.10 -7.61
CA GLY A 47 7.48 10.35 -7.02
C GLY A 47 7.43 8.86 -7.37
N VAL A 48 8.12 8.03 -6.58
CA VAL A 48 8.20 6.58 -6.81
C VAL A 48 7.94 5.87 -5.48
N MET A 49 7.24 4.74 -5.54
CA MET A 49 7.08 3.83 -4.39
C MET A 49 7.74 2.48 -4.70
N ARG A 50 8.36 1.87 -3.69
CA ARG A 50 8.73 0.45 -3.71
C ARG A 50 7.71 -0.32 -2.88
N ILE A 51 7.09 -1.32 -3.47
CA ILE A 51 6.13 -2.20 -2.78
C ILE A 51 6.78 -3.57 -2.65
N GLU A 52 6.70 -4.14 -1.46
CA GLU A 52 7.22 -5.46 -1.17
C GLU A 52 6.15 -6.34 -0.54
N SER A 53 6.10 -7.57 -1.01
CA SER A 53 5.38 -8.69 -0.39
C SER A 53 6.40 -9.71 0.12
N GLU A 54 5.92 -10.82 0.69
CA GLU A 54 6.79 -11.91 1.10
C GLU A 54 7.57 -12.53 -0.07
N HIS A 55 7.04 -12.48 -1.30
CA HIS A 55 7.58 -13.23 -2.44
C HIS A 55 8.14 -12.35 -3.56
N ALA A 56 7.82 -11.06 -3.57
CA ALA A 56 8.18 -10.18 -4.67
C ALA A 56 8.22 -8.71 -4.26
N ALA A 57 8.93 -7.92 -5.06
CA ALA A 57 9.01 -6.48 -4.93
C ALA A 57 8.79 -5.80 -6.29
N TRP A 58 8.18 -4.63 -6.28
CA TRP A 58 7.89 -3.82 -7.46
C TRP A 58 8.25 -2.36 -7.23
N ILE A 59 8.63 -1.69 -8.31
CA ILE A 59 8.78 -0.23 -8.35
C ILE A 59 7.55 0.36 -9.05
N VAL A 60 6.90 1.33 -8.41
CA VAL A 60 5.68 1.98 -8.89
C VAL A 60 5.96 3.45 -9.17
N PRO A 61 6.26 3.81 -10.43
CA PRO A 61 6.33 5.20 -10.87
C PRO A 61 4.93 5.78 -11.12
N PRO A 62 4.82 7.09 -11.43
CA PRO A 62 3.55 7.68 -11.85
C PRO A 62 3.00 6.98 -13.10
N ALA A 63 1.67 6.98 -13.24
CA ALA A 63 0.90 6.29 -14.28
C ALA A 63 0.91 4.75 -14.23
N LEU A 64 1.56 4.12 -13.22
CA LEU A 64 1.39 2.70 -12.92
C LEU A 64 0.44 2.50 -11.74
N ALA A 65 -0.28 1.37 -11.74
CA ALA A 65 -1.05 0.90 -10.60
C ALA A 65 -0.83 -0.61 -10.37
N LEU A 66 -0.81 -1.03 -9.10
CA LEU A 66 -0.66 -2.42 -8.65
C LEU A 66 -1.70 -2.76 -7.59
#